data_AF-A0A917VLN9-F1
#
_entry.id   AF-A0A917VLN9-F1
#
_cell.length_a   1.000
_cell.length_b   1.000
_cell.length_c   1.000
_cell.angle_alpha   90.00
_cell.angle_beta   90.00
_cell.angle_gamma   90.00
#
_symmetry.space_group_name_H-M   'P 1'
#
loop_
_entity.id
_entity.type
_entity.pdbx_description
1 polymer ?
#
loop_
_entity_poly.entity_id
_entity_poly.type
_entity_poly.pdbx_seq_one_letter_code
_entity_poly.pdbx_strand_id
1 'polypeptide(L)' 'MGGMVLITVELPPAEATLEEAMRRLGLGEDEVDTAYGLVLLAPEQGLYALRVTEDAGRRVAPPGGGPFSDPPIEPYGPPR' A
#
# COMPACT_ATOMS: atom_id res chain seq x y z
N MET A 1 -17.74 -3.45 -3.42
CA MET A 1 -16.67 -3.48 -2.41
C MET A 1 -15.38 -3.55 -3.20
N GLY A 2 -14.61 -2.46 -3.25
CA GLY A 2 -13.31 -2.46 -3.93
C GLY A 2 -12.33 -3.35 -3.15
N GLY A 3 -11.45 -4.05 -3.86
CA GLY A 3 -10.40 -4.84 -3.24
C GLY A 3 -9.32 -3.96 -2.62
N MET A 4 -8.43 -4.58 -1.85
CA MET A 4 -7.18 -3.95 -1.41
C MET A 4 -6.08 -4.25 -2.42
N VAL A 5 -5.18 -3.29 -2.61
CA VAL A 5 -4.01 -3.39 -3.48
C VAL A 5 -2.77 -2.91 -2.75
N LEU A 6 -1.62 -3.38 -3.17
CA LEU A 6 -0.33 -2.87 -2.72
C LEU A 6 0.17 -1.78 -3.67
N ILE A 7 0.74 -0.72 -3.10
CA ILE A 7 1.50 0.28 -3.83
C ILE A 7 2.89 0.42 -3.22
N THR A 8 3.87 0.73 -4.06
CA THR A 8 5.21 1.14 -3.66
C THR A 8 5.30 2.65 -3.72
N VAL A 9 5.80 3.26 -2.65
CA VAL A 9 5.91 4.71 -2.51
C VAL A 9 7.33 5.09 -2.10
N GLU A 10 7.74 6.29 -2.53
CA GLU A 10 9.01 6.90 -2.15
C GLU A 10 8.79 7.86 -0.99
N LEU A 11 9.53 7.67 0.10
CA LEU A 11 9.50 8.53 1.29
C LEU A 11 10.94 8.82 1.77
N PRO A 12 11.22 10.04 2.25
CA PRO A 12 12.47 10.33 2.93
C PRO A 12 12.65 9.40 4.15
N PRO A 13 13.77 8.68 4.26
CA PRO A 13 13.93 7.67 5.32
C PRO A 13 13.79 8.21 6.75
N ALA A 14 14.16 9.47 6.97
CA ALA A 14 14.04 10.12 8.28
C ALA A 14 12.59 10.38 8.73
N GLU A 15 11.63 10.35 7.80
CA GLU A 15 10.22 10.70 8.03
C GLU A 15 9.27 9.54 7.67
N ALA A 16 9.81 8.35 7.36
CA ALA A 16 9.05 7.23 6.82
C ALA A 16 8.14 6.58 7.89
N THR A 17 7.01 7.24 8.14
CA THR A 17 5.93 6.79 9.00
C THR A 17 4.65 6.64 8.18
N LEU A 18 3.71 5.83 8.67
CA LEU A 18 2.41 5.67 8.02
C LEU A 18 1.66 7.00 7.93
N GLU A 19 1.64 7.78 9.00
CA GLU A 19 0.98 9.09 9.05
C GLU A 19 1.58 10.06 8.01
N GLU A 20 2.91 10.10 7.88
CA GLU A 20 3.56 10.93 6.88
C GLU A 20 3.20 10.50 5.46
N ALA A 21 3.19 9.19 5.20
CA ALA A 21 2.83 8.66 3.90
C ALA A 21 1.38 9.02 3.53
N MET A 22 0.45 8.86 4.46
CA MET A 22 -0.95 9.24 4.28
C MET A 22 -1.10 10.74 4.00
N ARG A 23 -0.40 11.58 4.77
CA ARG A 23 -0.42 13.03 4.59
C ARG A 23 0.13 13.46 3.23
N ARG A 24 1.24 12.89 2.79
CA ARG A 24 1.87 13.21 1.49
C ARG A 24 1.04 12.76 0.30
N LEU A 25 0.38 11.61 0.42
CA LEU A 25 -0.42 11.01 -0.66
C LEU A 25 -1.87 11.50 -0.65
N GLY A 26 -2.30 12.22 0.39
CA GLY A 26 -3.68 12.67 0.54
C GLY A 26 -4.66 11.50 0.69
N LEU A 27 -4.30 10.54 1.54
CA LEU A 27 -5.08 9.33 1.83
C LEU A 27 -5.84 9.48 3.15
N GLY A 28 -7.11 9.08 3.14
CA GLY A 28 -7.92 8.92 4.35
C GLY A 28 -7.61 7.61 5.11
N GLU A 29 -7.98 7.54 6.38
CA GLU A 29 -7.85 6.31 7.19
C GLU A 29 -8.68 5.15 6.64
N ASP A 30 -9.81 5.43 6.00
CA ASP A 30 -10.67 4.44 5.34
C ASP A 30 -10.11 3.93 4.00
N GLU A 31 -9.10 4.61 3.45
CA GLU A 31 -8.44 4.24 2.21
C GLU A 31 -7.20 3.37 2.43
N VAL A 32 -6.74 3.23 3.67
CA VAL A 32 -5.47 2.59 4.03
C VAL A 32 -5.69 1.48 5.03
N ASP A 33 -5.05 0.34 4.81
CA ASP A 33 -5.00 -0.72 5.81
C ASP A 33 -3.99 -0.36 6.90
N THR A 34 -4.46 0.30 7.96
CA THR A 34 -3.61 0.71 9.08
C THR A 34 -3.10 -0.48 9.91
N ALA A 35 -3.75 -1.64 9.82
CA ALA A 35 -3.28 -2.88 10.46
C ALA A 35 -2.14 -3.52 9.67
N TYR A 36 -2.12 -3.37 8.33
CA TYR A 36 -0.98 -3.73 7.49
C TYR A 36 0.21 -2.78 7.71
N GLY A 37 -0.08 -1.47 7.79
CA GLY A 37 0.91 -0.43 8.08
C GLY A 37 1.84 -0.11 6.93
N LEU A 38 2.99 0.51 7.26
CA LEU A 38 4.04 0.88 6.30
C LEU A 38 5.14 -0.19 6.30
N VAL A 39 5.32 -0.88 5.18
CA VAL A 39 6.29 -1.98 5.06
C VAL A 39 7.57 -1.50 4.41
N LEU A 40 8.72 -1.85 5.00
CA LEU A 40 10.04 -1.53 4.46
C LEU A 40 10.34 -2.43 3.26
N LEU A 41 10.58 -1.85 2.08
CA LEU A 41 11.02 -2.61 0.90
C LEU A 41 12.52 -2.42 0.64
N ALA A 42 12.94 -1.16 0.48
CA ALA A 42 14.34 -0.77 0.37
C ALA A 42 14.49 0.62 1.03
N PRO A 43 14.50 0.70 2.37
CA PRO A 43 14.48 1.97 3.08
C PRO A 43 15.73 2.81 2.83
N GLU A 44 16.87 2.21 2.48
CA GLU A 44 18.07 2.94 2.02
C GLU A 44 17.85 3.69 0.70
N GLN A 45 16.89 3.24 -0.11
CA GLN A 45 16.46 3.88 -1.36
C GLN A 45 15.17 4.69 -1.15
N GLY A 46 14.66 4.76 0.09
CA GLY A 46 13.40 5.44 0.41
C GLY A 46 12.16 4.70 -0.09
N LEU A 47 12.21 3.38 -0.35
CA LEU A 47 11.09 2.62 -0.89
C LEU A 47 10.32 1.85 0.18
N TYR A 48 9.00 2.03 0.17
CA TYR A 48 8.07 1.45 1.13
C TYR A 48 6.81 0.92 0.44
N ALA A 49 6.18 -0.10 1.04
CA ALA A 49 4.89 -0.63 0.61
C ALA A 49 3.76 -0.14 1.52
N LEU A 50 2.61 0.16 0.91
CA LEU A 50 1.34 0.43 1.57
C LEU A 50 0.24 -0.42 0.97
N ARG A 51 -0.67 -0.92 1.81
CA ARG A 51 -1.91 -1.53 1.36
C ARG A 51 -3.05 -0.53 1.42
N VAL A 52 -3.66 -0.27 0.28
CA VAL A 52 -4.70 0.74 0.10
C VAL A 52 -5.90 0.19 -0.64
N THR A 53 -7.03 0.89 -0.63
CA THR A 53 -8.16 0.56 -1.49
C THR A 53 -7.75 0.69 -2.96
N GLU A 54 -8.37 -0.10 -3.83
CA GLU A 54 -8.06 -0.09 -5.26
C GLU A 54 -8.19 1.30 -5.90
N ASP A 55 -9.23 2.07 -5.54
CA ASP A 55 -9.46 3.42 -6.07
C ASP A 55 -8.39 4.41 -5.59
N ALA A 56 -8.00 4.33 -4.31
CA ALA A 56 -6.88 5.11 -3.78
C ALA A 56 -5.58 4.75 -4.49
N GLY A 57 -5.30 3.46 -4.67
CA GLY A 57 -4.11 2.97 -5.38
C GLY A 57 -4.02 3.50 -6.80
N ARG A 58 -5.12 3.48 -7.57
CA ARG A 58 -5.16 4.07 -8.93
C ARG A 58 -4.91 5.59 -8.93
N ARG A 59 -5.30 6.29 -7.85
CA ARG A 59 -5.15 7.74 -7.72
C ARG A 59 -3.74 8.17 -7.32
N VAL A 60 -3.07 7.41 -6.44
CA VAL A 60 -1.82 7.85 -5.79
C VAL A 60 -0.58 7.03 -6.16
N ALA A 61 -0.73 5.87 -6.81
CA ALA A 61 0.43 5.05 -7.15
C ALA A 61 1.37 5.80 -8.12
N PRO A 62 2.68 5.86 -7.82
CA PRO A 62 3.63 6.44 -8.74
C PRO A 62 3.85 5.53 -9.95
N PRO A 63 4.39 6.06 -11.07
CA PRO A 63 4.73 5.27 -12.24
C PRO A 63 5.63 4.08 -11.87
N GLY A 64 5.18 2.86 -12.17
CA GLY A 64 5.91 1.62 -11.84
C GLY A 64 5.78 1.15 -10.39
N GLY A 65 5.08 1.90 -9.53
CA GLY A 65 4.82 1.54 -8.13
C GLY A 65 3.49 0.83 -7.87
N GLY A 66 2.82 0.32 -8.91
CA GLY A 66 1.54 -0.37 -8.80
C GLY A 66 0.37 0.41 -9.43
N PRO A 67 -0.89 0.10 -9.06
CA PRO A 67 -1.29 -0.84 -8.01
C PRO A 67 -0.98 -2.31 -8.35
N PHE A 68 -0.51 -3.06 -7.36
CA PHE A 68 -0.27 -4.50 -7.42
C PHE A 68 -1.41 -5.25 -6.71
N SER A 69 -1.89 -6.34 -7.31
CA SER A 69 -2.93 -7.16 -6.68
C SER A 69 -2.45 -7.76 -5.35
N ASP A 70 -3.28 -7.68 -4.31
CA ASP A 70 -3.09 -8.35 -3.02
C ASP A 70 -4.27 -9.30 -2.71
N PRO A 71 -4.45 -10.37 -3.51
CA PRO A 71 -5.55 -11.30 -3.30
C PRO A 71 -5.33 -12.11 -2.00
N PRO A 72 -6.40 -12.45 -1.27
CA PRO A 72 -6.30 -13.34 -0.12
C PRO A 72 -5.73 -14.71 -0.55
N ILE A 73 -4.93 -15.30 0.33
CA ILE A 73 -4.44 -16.66 0.14
C ILE A 73 -5.59 -17.62 0.42
N GLU A 74 -6.09 -18.27 -0.63
CA GLU A 74 -7.10 -19.30 -0.53
C GLU A 74 -6.47 -20.71 -0.49
N PRO A 75 -7.11 -21.69 0.15
CA PRO A 75 -6.68 -23.09 0.09
C PRO A 75 -6.61 -23.57 -1.37
N TYR A 76 -5.63 -24.42 -1.66
CA TYR A 76 -5.57 -25.08 -2.95
C TYR A 76 -6.63 -26.19 -3.04
N GLY A 77 -7.45 -26.15 -4.09
CA GLY A 77 -8.47 -27.17 -4.39
C GLY A 77 -9.91 -26.72 -4.13
N PRO A 78 -10.91 -27.55 -4.44
CA PRO A 78 -12.32 -27.18 -4.23
C PRO A 78 -12.61 -26.94 -2.74
N PRO A 79 -13.44 -25.93 -2.41
CA PRO A 79 -13.89 -25.72 -1.04
C PRO A 79 -14.59 -26.99 -0.55
N ARG A 80 -14.24 -27.45 0.65
CA ARG A 80 -14.98 -28.51 1.33
C ARG A 80 -16.20 -27.95 2.04
#